data_AF-A0A7Z8Z8T4-F1
#
_entry.id   AF-A0A7Z8Z8T4-F1
#
_cell.length_a   1.000
_cell.length_b   1.000
_cell.length_c   1.000
_cell.angle_alpha   90.00
_cell.angle_beta   90.00
_cell.angle_gamma   90.00
#
_symmetry.space_group_name_H-M   'P 1'
#
loop_
_entity.id
_entity.type
_entity.pdbx_description
1 polymer ?
#
loop_
_entity_poly.entity_id
_entity_poly.type
_entity_poly.pdbx_seq_one_letter_code
_entity_poly.pdbx_strand_id
1 'polypeptide(L)'
;MSESDVDVLHQYDLKERGFTALKEESTADMSKSLREGWMKSLLNRLSEMVNRERGIQQQQVSDYYKKAVNHIDTDGDGELSSEELFYAVHHPEMEIRNITARMVVKHDSEWSGDSSHHKWEVYFKNYDLLRMQYAKQWRDDVEWMSQVEAFKGGASVWHMHPVMFLDAIADKFGDTIDFQTSLGIYRISKKSAEFILSWEAYVSKPYVPAGDQSSGITVGYGYDLGQQTTSSAREVLSKYYSNNQVERLLTAIGKKGDQARAIVHGLSDIIISKDNALDMAMFLKQRYCQKVVDAYPQAINLPPDSAGAMLSLIYNRGPSLALPKPNDPIDSRREMREIRDDFSAGNIRKIPGRLRSMKRLWANQRGLIKRREGEAQLIENEIGS
;
A
#
# COMPACT_ATOMS: atom_id res chain seq x y z
N MET A 1 -17.66 13.49 -4.58
CA MET A 1 -16.20 13.67 -4.56
C MET A 1 -15.66 13.15 -5.88
N SER A 2 -14.96 13.98 -6.64
CA SER A 2 -14.28 13.55 -7.88
C SER A 2 -13.00 12.78 -7.54
N GLU A 3 -12.71 11.74 -8.31
CA GLU A 3 -11.51 10.89 -8.18
C GLU A 3 -10.17 11.63 -8.36
N SER A 4 -10.20 12.91 -8.74
CA SER A 4 -9.02 13.79 -8.76
C SER A 4 -8.51 14.18 -7.37
N ASP A 5 -9.29 13.90 -6.32
CA ASP A 5 -9.04 14.42 -4.97
C ASP A 5 -8.57 13.34 -3.98
N VAL A 6 -8.15 12.16 -4.47
CA VAL A 6 -7.60 11.10 -3.61
C VAL A 6 -6.09 11.04 -3.78
N ASP A 7 -5.36 11.63 -2.83
CA ASP A 7 -3.90 11.56 -2.76
C ASP A 7 -3.45 10.10 -2.58
N VAL A 8 -2.62 9.62 -3.51
CA VAL A 8 -2.01 8.29 -3.42
C VAL A 8 -0.89 8.35 -2.39
N LEU A 9 -1.17 7.87 -1.17
CA LEU A 9 -0.21 7.86 -0.08
C LEU A 9 0.79 6.72 -0.22
N HIS A 10 2.08 7.04 -0.08
CA HIS A 10 3.15 6.05 -0.09
C HIS A 10 3.08 5.17 1.19
N GLN A 11 3.27 3.86 1.04
CA GLN A 11 3.14 2.89 2.14
C GLN A 11 4.03 3.22 3.35
N TYR A 12 5.26 3.68 3.10
CA TYR A 12 6.20 4.06 4.16
C TYR A 12 6.07 5.53 4.60
N ASP A 13 5.16 6.30 4.01
CA ASP A 13 4.84 7.64 4.51
C ASP A 13 3.90 7.54 5.72
N LEU A 14 4.47 7.11 6.84
CA LEU A 14 3.75 6.91 8.08
C LEU A 14 3.07 8.20 8.56
N LYS A 15 3.64 9.37 8.25
CA LYS A 15 3.08 10.67 8.64
C LYS A 15 1.74 10.94 7.96
N GLU A 16 1.67 10.75 6.64
CA GLU A 16 0.42 10.88 5.90
C GLU A 16 -0.61 9.81 6.28
N ARG A 17 -0.13 8.66 6.79
CA ARG A 17 -0.98 7.58 7.34
C ARG A 17 -1.42 7.80 8.79
N GLY A 18 -1.17 8.99 9.32
CA GLY A 18 -1.62 9.43 10.64
C GLY A 18 -0.66 9.10 11.79
N PHE A 19 0.51 8.53 11.52
CA PHE A 19 1.49 8.30 12.57
C PHE A 19 2.17 9.59 13.01
N THR A 20 2.42 9.69 14.31
CA THR A 20 3.10 10.83 14.90
C THR A 20 4.26 10.36 15.76
N ALA A 21 5.45 10.87 15.47
CA ALA A 21 6.65 10.62 16.27
C ALA A 21 6.83 11.70 17.33
N LEU A 22 6.99 11.30 18.59
CA LEU A 22 7.23 12.20 19.72
C LEU A 22 8.46 11.75 20.51
N LYS A 23 9.15 12.69 21.14
CA LYS A 23 10.22 12.38 22.10
C LYS A 23 9.81 12.93 23.45
N GLU A 24 9.80 12.06 24.44
CA GLU A 24 9.57 12.42 25.83
C GLU A 24 10.91 12.58 26.54
N GLU A 25 11.05 13.67 27.29
CA GLU A 25 12.16 13.82 28.21
C GLU A 25 11.94 12.89 29.40
N SER A 26 13.00 12.24 29.88
CA SER A 26 12.84 11.29 30.96
C SER A 26 12.45 12.01 32.26
N THR A 27 11.35 11.58 32.87
CA THR A 27 10.84 12.13 34.14
C THR A 27 11.15 11.16 35.29
N ALA A 28 11.36 11.72 36.49
CA ALA A 28 11.56 10.93 37.71
C ALA A 28 10.23 10.57 38.40
N ASP A 29 9.12 11.13 37.90
CA ASP A 29 7.78 11.03 38.48
C ASP A 29 6.73 10.78 37.41
N MET A 30 6.43 9.50 37.19
CA MET A 30 5.41 9.05 36.24
C MET A 30 3.99 9.01 36.86
N SER A 31 3.82 9.41 38.14
CA SER A 31 2.53 9.26 38.85
C SER A 31 1.46 10.22 38.33
N LYS A 32 1.86 11.37 37.78
CA LYS A 32 0.96 12.38 37.21
C LYS A 32 0.89 12.28 35.69
N SER A 33 0.37 11.16 35.19
CA SER A 33 0.31 10.79 33.77
C SER A 33 -0.25 11.86 32.83
N LEU A 34 -1.21 12.69 33.27
CA LEU A 34 -1.77 13.79 32.47
C LEU A 34 -0.84 15.00 32.32
N ARG A 35 0.20 15.08 33.15
CA ARG A 35 1.15 16.20 33.15
C ARG A 35 2.40 15.92 32.32
N GLU A 36 2.61 14.67 31.92
CA GLU A 36 3.70 14.25 31.04
C GLU A 36 3.62 14.98 29.68
N GLY A 37 4.78 15.25 29.09
CA GLY A 37 4.92 15.99 27.85
C GLY A 37 4.26 15.30 26.66
N TRP A 38 4.30 13.97 26.62
CA TRP A 38 3.72 13.16 25.55
C TRP A 38 2.19 13.21 25.57
N MET A 39 1.58 13.30 26.77
CA MET A 39 0.12 13.41 26.92
C MET A 39 -0.36 14.79 26.45
N LYS A 40 0.34 15.86 26.84
CA LYS A 40 0.10 17.21 26.33
C LYS A 40 0.26 17.27 24.81
N SER A 41 1.30 16.62 24.27
CA SER A 41 1.57 16.56 22.83
C SER A 41 0.52 15.75 22.07
N LEU A 42 0.03 14.64 22.63
CA LEU A 42 -1.10 13.86 22.12
C LEU A 42 -2.36 14.72 22.02
N LEU A 43 -2.72 15.40 23.11
CA LEU A 43 -3.92 16.23 23.17
C LEU A 43 -3.85 17.44 22.22
N ASN A 44 -2.67 18.05 22.07
CA ASN A 44 -2.44 19.10 21.07
C ASN A 44 -2.64 18.55 19.65
N ARG A 45 -2.12 17.35 19.35
CA ARG A 45 -2.27 16.75 18.02
C ARG A 45 -3.72 16.32 17.74
N LEU A 46 -4.43 15.80 18.73
CA LEU A 46 -5.86 15.51 18.66
C LEU A 46 -6.64 16.76 18.22
N SER A 47 -6.33 17.90 18.85
CA SER A 47 -6.91 19.17 18.48
C SER A 47 -6.59 19.60 17.03
N GLU A 48 -5.36 19.42 16.56
CA GLU A 48 -4.97 19.81 15.20
C GLU A 48 -5.69 18.99 14.13
N MET A 49 -5.88 17.69 14.35
CA MET A 49 -6.56 16.81 13.39
C MET A 49 -8.06 17.11 13.31
N VAL A 50 -8.72 17.29 14.45
CA VAL A 50 -10.15 17.69 14.50
C VAL A 50 -10.36 19.07 13.83
N ASN A 51 -9.41 19.99 13.99
CA ASN A 51 -9.48 21.30 13.33
C ASN A 51 -9.46 21.18 11.80
N ARG A 52 -8.54 20.37 11.24
CA ARG A 52 -8.44 20.16 9.79
C ARG A 52 -9.71 19.58 9.17
N GLU A 53 -10.35 18.63 9.85
CA GLU A 53 -11.56 17.99 9.33
C GLU A 53 -12.81 18.86 9.42
N ARG A 54 -12.87 19.80 10.38
CA ARG A 54 -14.10 20.53 10.70
C ARG A 54 -14.04 22.05 10.55
N GLY A 55 -12.88 22.63 10.22
CA GLY A 55 -12.72 24.08 9.99
C GLY A 55 -12.98 24.94 11.24
N ILE A 56 -12.57 24.46 12.42
CA ILE A 56 -12.95 24.98 13.75
C ILE A 56 -11.99 26.10 14.23
N GLN A 57 -12.50 27.12 14.93
CA GLN A 57 -11.68 28.23 15.47
C GLN A 57 -10.88 27.85 16.74
N GLN A 58 -9.77 28.55 17.00
CA GLN A 58 -8.79 28.26 18.07
C GLN A 58 -9.36 28.28 19.51
N GLN A 59 -10.43 29.01 19.79
CA GLN A 59 -11.10 28.99 21.11
C GLN A 59 -11.91 27.71 21.35
N GLN A 60 -12.62 27.22 20.31
CA GLN A 60 -13.39 25.97 20.39
C GLN A 60 -12.50 24.74 20.55
N VAL A 61 -11.26 24.83 20.07
CA VAL A 61 -10.17 23.88 20.29
C VAL A 61 -9.79 23.75 21.78
N SER A 62 -9.67 24.88 22.50
CA SER A 62 -9.36 24.84 23.93
C SER A 62 -10.49 24.23 24.75
N ASP A 63 -11.73 24.39 24.31
CA ASP A 63 -12.90 23.80 24.97
C ASP A 63 -13.04 22.31 24.66
N TYR A 64 -12.68 21.87 23.46
CA TYR A 64 -12.57 20.45 23.12
C TYR A 64 -11.49 19.77 23.97
N TYR A 65 -10.31 20.40 24.12
CA TYR A 65 -9.24 19.93 25.01
C TYR A 65 -9.74 19.76 26.46
N LYS A 66 -10.37 20.78 27.03
CA LYS A 66 -10.90 20.72 28.40
C LYS A 66 -11.96 19.64 28.54
N LYS A 67 -12.82 19.47 27.54
CA LYS A 67 -13.85 18.42 27.56
C LYS A 67 -13.26 17.02 27.46
N ALA A 68 -12.27 16.80 26.61
CA ALA A 68 -11.62 15.49 26.49
C ALA A 68 -10.87 15.12 27.78
N VAL A 69 -10.09 16.06 28.34
CA VAL A 69 -9.41 15.85 29.63
C VAL A 69 -10.43 15.58 30.73
N ASN A 70 -11.46 16.41 30.89
CA ASN A 70 -12.49 16.22 31.92
C ASN A 70 -13.36 14.96 31.71
N HIS A 71 -13.34 14.36 30.52
CA HIS A 71 -14.11 13.14 30.23
C HIS A 71 -13.27 11.88 30.47
N ILE A 72 -11.94 12.00 30.40
CA ILE A 72 -11.02 10.91 30.71
C ILE A 72 -10.65 10.94 32.20
N ASP A 73 -10.37 12.12 32.75
CA ASP A 73 -10.08 12.40 34.17
C ASP A 73 -11.40 12.68 34.90
N THR A 74 -12.10 11.61 35.25
CA THR A 74 -13.48 11.65 35.77
C THR A 74 -13.53 12.15 37.20
N ASP A 75 -12.48 11.88 37.99
CA ASP A 75 -12.37 12.31 39.37
C ASP A 75 -11.61 13.64 39.54
N GLY A 76 -10.90 14.09 38.50
CA GLY A 76 -10.25 15.39 38.44
C GLY A 76 -8.94 15.46 39.22
N ASP A 77 -8.31 14.31 39.51
CA ASP A 77 -7.10 14.23 40.32
C ASP A 77 -5.80 14.48 39.52
N GLY A 78 -5.93 14.59 38.20
CA GLY A 78 -4.83 14.82 37.27
C GLY A 78 -3.96 13.58 37.03
N GLU A 79 -4.44 12.40 37.40
CA GLU A 79 -3.90 11.07 37.11
C GLU A 79 -4.81 10.36 36.09
N LEU A 80 -4.37 9.18 35.63
CA LEU A 80 -5.20 8.32 34.80
C LEU A 80 -5.23 6.95 35.45
N SER A 81 -6.33 6.63 36.12
CA SER A 81 -6.53 5.30 36.65
C SER A 81 -6.63 4.27 35.51
N SER A 82 -6.39 2.99 35.82
CA SER A 82 -6.58 1.90 34.85
C SER A 82 -8.02 1.85 34.32
N GLU A 83 -8.99 2.25 35.13
CA GLU A 83 -10.40 2.31 34.76
C GLU A 83 -10.65 3.44 33.75
N GLU A 84 -10.16 4.65 34.04
CA GLU A 84 -10.26 5.81 33.13
C GLU A 84 -9.56 5.59 31.79
N LEU A 85 -8.37 4.97 31.81
CA LEU A 85 -7.68 4.57 30.59
C LEU A 85 -8.50 3.57 29.79
N PHE A 86 -9.07 2.57 30.46
CA PHE A 86 -9.92 1.56 29.82
C PHE A 86 -11.14 2.22 29.17
N TYR A 87 -11.85 3.09 29.90
CA TYR A 87 -12.97 3.84 29.36
C TYR A 87 -12.56 4.67 28.14
N ALA A 88 -11.47 5.44 28.23
CA ALA A 88 -11.00 6.31 27.14
C ALA A 88 -10.65 5.55 25.84
N VAL A 89 -10.07 4.36 25.91
CA VAL A 89 -9.69 3.58 24.71
C VAL A 89 -10.83 2.71 24.16
N HIS A 90 -11.88 2.45 24.93
CA HIS A 90 -13.01 1.62 24.52
C HIS A 90 -14.26 2.40 24.07
N HIS A 91 -14.27 3.72 24.22
CA HIS A 91 -15.38 4.59 23.81
C HIS A 91 -15.12 5.22 22.43
N PRO A 92 -15.82 4.78 21.37
CA PRO A 92 -15.50 5.14 19.99
C PRO A 92 -15.73 6.63 19.64
N GLU A 93 -16.55 7.34 20.41
CA GLU A 93 -16.91 8.75 20.20
C GLU A 93 -15.74 9.74 20.28
N MET A 94 -14.60 9.34 20.86
CA MET A 94 -13.43 10.22 21.01
C MET A 94 -12.26 9.92 20.07
N GLU A 95 -12.33 8.85 19.26
CA GLU A 95 -11.23 8.37 18.38
C GLU A 95 -9.88 8.10 19.06
N ILE A 96 -9.78 8.24 20.39
CA ILE A 96 -8.54 8.17 21.18
C ILE A 96 -7.74 6.92 20.84
N ARG A 97 -8.39 5.75 20.80
CA ARG A 97 -7.74 4.48 20.46
C ARG A 97 -7.03 4.50 19.11
N ASN A 98 -7.66 5.04 18.07
CA ASN A 98 -7.09 5.06 16.72
C ASN A 98 -5.87 5.98 16.63
N ILE A 99 -5.85 7.01 17.47
CA ILE A 99 -4.86 8.08 17.45
C ILE A 99 -3.67 7.67 18.32
N THR A 100 -3.93 7.17 19.54
CA THR A 100 -2.89 6.63 20.43
C THR A 100 -2.17 5.44 19.79
N ALA A 101 -2.90 4.56 19.10
CA ALA A 101 -2.29 3.41 18.45
C ALA A 101 -1.45 3.76 17.19
N ARG A 102 -1.49 5.02 16.73
CA ARG A 102 -0.60 5.54 15.68
C ARG A 102 0.53 6.42 16.23
N MET A 103 0.68 6.51 17.55
CA MET A 103 1.82 7.19 18.14
C MET A 103 3.07 6.33 18.12
N VAL A 104 4.21 6.99 17.90
CA VAL A 104 5.55 6.41 18.03
C VAL A 104 6.31 7.31 19.00
N VAL A 105 6.45 6.89 20.26
CA VAL A 105 6.96 7.75 21.34
C VAL A 105 8.33 7.25 21.78
N LYS A 106 9.33 8.13 21.79
CA LYS A 106 10.64 7.84 22.34
C LYS A 106 10.65 8.18 23.83
N HIS A 107 10.77 7.17 24.69
CA HIS A 107 10.87 7.38 26.14
C HIS A 107 11.65 6.23 26.81
N ASP A 108 12.02 6.43 28.07
CA ASP A 108 12.66 5.39 28.86
C ASP A 108 11.71 4.22 29.04
N SER A 109 12.19 3.02 28.72
CA SER A 109 11.36 1.82 28.80
C SER A 109 11.15 1.41 30.25
N GLU A 110 9.93 0.99 30.59
CA GLU A 110 9.63 0.36 31.89
C GLU A 110 10.47 -0.89 32.13
N TRP A 111 10.90 -1.55 31.06
CA TRP A 111 11.69 -2.78 31.05
C TRP A 111 13.21 -2.57 31.02
N SER A 112 13.66 -1.32 31.04
CA SER A 112 15.07 -0.91 31.11
C SER A 112 15.36 -0.25 32.45
N GLY A 113 16.52 -0.60 33.02
CA GLY A 113 16.98 -0.10 34.30
C GLY A 113 16.31 -0.81 35.48
N ASP A 114 17.14 -1.19 36.46
CA ASP A 114 16.72 -1.84 37.69
C ASP A 114 15.91 -0.88 38.59
N SER A 115 15.58 -1.33 39.81
CA SER A 115 14.84 -0.55 40.80
C SER A 115 15.56 0.71 41.28
N SER A 116 16.83 0.92 40.90
CA SER A 116 17.60 2.15 41.17
C SER A 116 17.49 3.20 40.06
N HIS A 117 16.89 2.87 38.92
CA HIS A 117 16.72 3.79 37.80
C HIS A 117 15.89 5.02 38.20
N HIS A 118 16.29 6.21 37.75
CA HIS A 118 15.72 7.50 38.22
C HIS A 118 14.21 7.62 37.99
N LYS A 119 13.68 6.98 36.96
CA LYS A 119 12.24 6.92 36.67
C LYS A 119 11.38 6.32 37.79
N TRP A 120 11.99 5.50 38.66
CA TRP A 120 11.30 4.86 39.79
C TRP A 120 11.50 5.61 41.11
N GLU A 121 12.30 6.69 41.11
CA GLU A 121 12.71 7.36 42.34
C GLU A 121 11.52 7.91 43.12
N VAL A 122 10.58 8.60 42.45
CA VAL A 122 9.40 9.16 43.12
C VAL A 122 8.37 8.07 43.44
N TYR A 123 8.20 7.08 42.56
CA TYR A 123 7.31 5.95 42.79
C TYR A 123 7.64 5.24 44.10
N PHE A 124 8.91 4.85 44.30
CA PHE A 124 9.32 4.14 45.50
C PHE A 124 9.35 5.03 46.76
N LYS A 125 9.47 6.36 46.64
CA LYS A 125 9.34 7.27 47.79
C LYS A 125 7.94 7.24 48.39
N ASN A 126 6.92 7.07 47.55
CA ASN A 126 5.51 7.14 47.94
C ASN A 126 4.84 5.76 48.06
N TYR A 127 5.60 4.67 47.90
CA TYR A 127 5.07 3.31 47.90
C TYR A 127 4.90 2.75 49.32
N ASP A 128 4.01 1.75 49.46
CA ASP A 128 3.81 1.04 50.71
C ASP A 128 5.12 0.41 51.22
N LEU A 129 5.56 0.85 52.40
CA LEU A 129 6.78 0.39 53.07
C LEU A 129 6.82 -1.13 53.24
N LEU A 130 5.66 -1.78 53.46
CA LEU A 130 5.58 -3.24 53.65
C LEU A 130 5.78 -4.00 52.34
N ARG A 131 5.55 -3.36 51.19
CA ARG A 131 5.65 -3.98 49.85
C ARG A 131 6.86 -3.53 49.06
N MET A 132 7.59 -2.52 49.54
CA MET A 132 8.71 -1.90 48.82
C MET A 132 9.81 -2.89 48.43
N GLN A 133 10.25 -3.76 49.36
CA GLN A 133 11.30 -4.74 49.04
C GLN A 133 10.86 -5.71 47.95
N TYR A 134 9.62 -6.20 48.03
CA TYR A 134 9.06 -7.07 47.01
C TYR A 134 8.98 -6.37 45.65
N ALA A 135 8.47 -5.13 45.60
CA ALA A 135 8.34 -4.39 44.36
C ALA A 135 9.69 -4.07 43.70
N LYS A 136 10.73 -3.76 44.50
CA LYS A 136 12.10 -3.57 43.99
C LYS A 136 12.67 -4.87 43.43
N GLN A 137 12.57 -5.97 44.17
CA GLN A 137 13.04 -7.27 43.69
C GLN A 137 12.33 -7.70 42.40
N TRP A 138 10.99 -7.60 42.37
CA TRP A 138 10.21 -7.89 41.16
C TRP A 138 10.68 -7.04 39.98
N ARG A 139 10.94 -5.75 40.21
CA ARG A 139 11.43 -4.84 39.16
C ARG A 139 12.80 -5.27 38.63
N ASP A 140 13.73 -5.61 39.52
CA ASP A 140 15.07 -6.08 39.16
C ASP A 140 14.97 -7.38 38.35
N ASP A 141 14.07 -8.30 38.73
CA ASP A 141 13.89 -9.60 38.07
C ASP A 141 13.26 -9.49 36.67
N VAL A 142 12.38 -8.51 36.44
CA VAL A 142 11.68 -8.32 35.15
C VAL A 142 12.38 -7.32 34.23
N GLU A 143 13.52 -6.75 34.63
CA GLU A 143 14.41 -5.98 33.75
C GLU A 143 15.12 -6.94 32.79
N TRP A 144 14.81 -6.82 31.50
CA TRP A 144 15.38 -7.70 30.48
C TRP A 144 16.13 -6.92 29.40
N MET A 145 15.89 -5.61 29.27
CA MET A 145 16.46 -4.85 28.16
C MET A 145 17.98 -4.74 28.26
N SER A 146 18.55 -4.65 29.46
CA SER A 146 20.01 -4.65 29.65
C SER A 146 20.71 -5.91 29.11
N GLN A 147 19.97 -7.02 28.99
CA GLN A 147 20.46 -8.29 28.48
C GLN A 147 20.55 -8.33 26.95
N VAL A 148 19.92 -7.36 26.27
CA VAL A 148 19.98 -7.21 24.81
C VAL A 148 21.00 -6.16 24.46
N GLU A 149 22.04 -6.54 23.70
CA GLU A 149 23.19 -5.68 23.40
C GLU A 149 22.78 -4.32 22.78
N ALA A 150 21.72 -4.30 21.96
CA ALA A 150 21.19 -3.08 21.36
C ALA A 150 20.59 -2.08 22.39
N PHE A 151 20.19 -2.54 23.57
CA PHE A 151 19.53 -1.74 24.60
C PHE A 151 20.37 -1.56 25.87
N LYS A 152 21.50 -2.26 25.97
CA LYS A 152 22.42 -2.26 27.11
C LYS A 152 22.86 -0.87 27.59
N GLY A 153 22.88 0.11 26.67
CA GLY A 153 23.22 1.50 27.00
C GLY A 153 22.16 2.26 27.80
N GLY A 154 20.98 1.66 28.07
CA GLY A 154 19.90 2.28 28.85
C GLY A 154 19.28 3.52 28.20
N ALA A 155 19.61 3.80 26.93
CA ALA A 155 19.08 4.94 26.20
C ALA A 155 17.59 4.75 25.90
N SER A 156 16.83 5.85 25.93
CA SER A 156 15.41 5.86 25.57
C SER A 156 15.20 5.25 24.18
N VAL A 157 14.17 4.42 24.04
CA VAL A 157 13.83 3.70 22.79
C VAL A 157 12.49 4.17 22.25
N TRP A 158 12.23 3.88 20.97
CA TRP A 158 10.94 4.16 20.35
C TRP A 158 9.95 3.05 20.66
N HIS A 159 8.81 3.43 21.21
CA HIS A 159 7.67 2.56 21.50
C HIS A 159 6.55 2.85 20.52
N MET A 160 5.85 1.81 20.06
CA MET A 160 4.76 1.92 19.10
C MET A 160 3.77 0.78 19.29
N HIS A 161 2.52 0.96 18.89
CA HIS A 161 1.55 -0.12 18.91
C HIS A 161 1.88 -1.14 17.80
N PRO A 162 2.27 -2.38 18.13
CA PRO A 162 2.87 -3.30 17.16
C PRO A 162 1.89 -3.70 16.06
N VAL A 163 0.63 -4.00 16.40
CA VAL A 163 -0.37 -4.42 15.39
C VAL A 163 -0.72 -3.30 14.42
N MET A 164 -0.96 -2.08 14.90
CA MET A 164 -1.26 -0.93 14.02
C MET A 164 -0.07 -0.54 13.16
N PHE A 165 1.15 -0.56 13.71
CA PHE A 165 2.35 -0.28 12.94
C PHE A 165 2.57 -1.34 11.86
N LEU A 166 2.46 -2.63 12.21
CA LEU A 166 2.58 -3.73 11.25
C LEU A 166 1.46 -3.72 10.21
N ASP A 167 0.21 -3.48 10.58
CA ASP A 167 -0.89 -3.29 9.61
C ASP A 167 -0.60 -2.13 8.65
N ALA A 168 0.03 -1.06 9.16
CA ALA A 168 0.45 0.01 8.30
C ALA A 168 1.50 -0.48 7.30
N ILE A 169 2.65 -0.97 7.76
CA ILE A 169 3.77 -1.29 6.87
C ILE A 169 3.64 -2.64 6.16
N ALA A 170 2.68 -3.48 6.52
CA ALA A 170 2.46 -4.76 5.88
C ALA A 170 2.23 -4.53 4.40
N ASP A 171 3.02 -5.20 3.58
CA ASP A 171 2.58 -5.51 2.23
C ASP A 171 1.27 -6.27 2.41
N LYS A 172 0.19 -5.73 1.87
CA LYS A 172 -1.07 -6.46 1.84
C LYS A 172 -0.86 -7.67 0.93
N PHE A 173 -0.37 -8.76 1.50
CA PHE A 173 -0.25 -10.07 0.86
C PHE A 173 -1.59 -10.59 0.31
N GLY A 174 -2.70 -9.90 0.61
CA GLY A 174 -4.04 -10.14 0.06
C GLY A 174 -4.39 -9.39 -1.23
N ASP A 175 -3.55 -8.48 -1.72
CA ASP A 175 -3.78 -7.76 -2.98
C ASP A 175 -3.05 -8.44 -4.14
N THR A 176 -3.30 -9.74 -4.34
CA THR A 176 -2.78 -10.49 -5.49
C THR A 176 -3.89 -10.87 -6.45
N ILE A 177 -3.52 -11.04 -7.72
CA ILE A 177 -4.39 -11.52 -8.78
C ILE A 177 -3.82 -12.83 -9.28
N ASP A 178 -4.66 -13.87 -9.22
CA ASP A 178 -4.29 -15.24 -9.54
C ASP A 178 -4.79 -15.62 -10.93
N PHE A 179 -3.87 -16.12 -11.75
CA PHE A 179 -4.17 -16.58 -13.10
C PHE A 179 -3.86 -18.05 -13.23
N GLN A 180 -4.86 -18.83 -13.63
CA GLN A 180 -4.62 -20.23 -13.96
C GLN A 180 -3.78 -20.34 -15.24
N THR A 181 -2.70 -21.13 -15.19
CA THR A 181 -1.85 -21.49 -16.33
C THR A 181 -1.64 -23.01 -16.38
N SER A 182 -1.04 -23.52 -17.45
CA SER A 182 -0.68 -24.93 -17.58
C SER A 182 0.33 -25.42 -16.52
N LEU A 183 1.10 -24.52 -15.89
CA LEU A 183 2.07 -24.83 -14.84
C LEU A 183 1.55 -24.56 -13.42
N GLY A 184 0.29 -24.14 -13.27
CA GLY A 184 -0.32 -23.78 -12.00
C GLY A 184 -0.75 -22.32 -11.92
N ILE A 185 -0.91 -21.82 -10.70
CA ILE A 185 -1.35 -20.44 -10.45
C ILE A 185 -0.17 -19.48 -10.65
N TYR A 186 -0.28 -18.62 -11.67
CA TYR A 186 0.60 -17.49 -11.86
C TYR A 186 0.04 -16.28 -11.11
N ARG A 187 0.73 -15.85 -10.05
CA ARG A 187 0.26 -14.82 -9.13
C ARG A 187 1.02 -13.52 -9.33
N ILE A 188 0.30 -12.41 -9.49
CA ILE A 188 0.90 -11.06 -9.52
C ILE A 188 0.30 -10.20 -8.41
N SER A 189 0.98 -9.13 -8.01
CA SER A 189 0.39 -8.14 -7.09
C SER A 189 -0.53 -7.15 -7.82
N LYS A 190 -1.48 -6.53 -7.11
CA LYS A 190 -2.26 -5.39 -7.65
C LYS A 190 -1.34 -4.23 -8.00
N LYS A 191 -0.31 -3.96 -7.21
CA LYS A 191 0.72 -2.94 -7.50
C LYS A 191 1.34 -3.15 -8.88
N SER A 192 1.73 -4.37 -9.22
CA SER A 192 2.29 -4.68 -10.53
C SER A 192 1.24 -4.68 -11.65
N ALA A 193 -0.02 -5.05 -11.35
CA ALA A 193 -1.14 -4.90 -12.28
C ALA A 193 -1.42 -3.42 -12.61
N GLU A 194 -1.45 -2.55 -11.60
CA GLU A 194 -1.56 -1.09 -11.76
C GLU A 194 -0.38 -0.53 -12.54
N PHE A 195 0.84 -1.01 -12.28
CA PHE A 195 2.01 -0.64 -13.06
C PHE A 195 1.82 -1.01 -14.55
N ILE A 196 1.35 -2.23 -14.86
CA ILE A 196 1.07 -2.67 -16.24
C ILE A 196 0.04 -1.73 -16.89
N LEU A 197 -1.01 -1.36 -16.15
CA LEU A 197 -2.10 -0.52 -16.63
C LEU A 197 -1.78 0.98 -16.60
N SER A 198 -0.75 1.44 -15.90
CA SER A 198 -0.33 2.86 -15.91
C SER A 198 0.12 3.35 -17.29
N TRP A 199 0.41 2.40 -18.20
CA TRP A 199 0.70 2.64 -19.60
C TRP A 199 -0.57 2.73 -20.47
N GLU A 200 -1.73 2.48 -19.89
CA GLU A 200 -3.08 2.58 -20.46
C GLU A 200 -3.85 3.69 -19.71
N ALA A 201 -4.76 4.38 -20.37
CA ALA A 201 -5.58 5.39 -19.71
C ALA A 201 -6.85 4.75 -19.14
N TYR A 202 -7.10 4.92 -17.84
CA TYR A 202 -8.39 4.59 -17.24
C TYR A 202 -9.43 5.64 -17.64
N VAL A 203 -10.59 5.19 -18.10
CA VAL A 203 -11.76 6.04 -18.29
C VAL A 203 -12.97 5.38 -17.65
N SER A 204 -13.61 6.11 -16.71
CA SER A 204 -14.72 5.60 -15.91
C SER A 204 -16.02 5.40 -16.70
N LYS A 205 -16.14 6.06 -17.87
CA LYS A 205 -17.31 6.03 -18.74
C LYS A 205 -16.94 5.51 -20.12
N PRO A 206 -17.88 4.88 -20.86
CA PRO A 206 -17.70 4.56 -22.27
C PRO A 206 -17.29 5.80 -23.07
N TYR A 207 -16.24 5.66 -23.89
CA TYR A 207 -15.69 6.74 -24.70
C TYR A 207 -15.27 6.25 -26.08
N VAL A 208 -15.02 7.17 -27.01
CA VAL A 208 -14.41 6.83 -28.31
C VAL A 208 -13.05 7.53 -28.36
N PRO A 209 -11.93 6.81 -28.58
CA PRO A 209 -10.62 7.42 -28.78
C PRO A 209 -10.66 8.52 -29.85
N ALA A 210 -10.08 9.68 -29.56
CA ALA A 210 -10.08 10.83 -30.47
C ALA A 210 -9.13 10.61 -31.66
N GLY A 211 -9.51 11.10 -32.83
CA GLY A 211 -8.64 11.13 -34.02
C GLY A 211 -8.53 9.81 -34.79
N ASP A 212 -9.28 8.77 -34.42
CA ASP A 212 -9.31 7.48 -35.12
C ASP A 212 -10.72 7.13 -35.64
N GLN A 213 -10.77 6.58 -36.85
CA GLN A 213 -11.98 6.03 -37.48
C GLN A 213 -12.10 4.51 -37.30
N SER A 214 -11.03 3.84 -36.87
CA SER A 214 -10.99 2.39 -36.67
C SER A 214 -11.38 1.97 -35.25
N SER A 215 -11.31 2.89 -34.28
CA SER A 215 -11.69 2.67 -32.88
C SER A 215 -13.21 2.69 -32.69
N GLY A 216 -13.71 1.77 -31.86
CA GLY A 216 -15.09 1.76 -31.41
C GLY A 216 -15.28 2.40 -30.03
N ILE A 217 -16.44 2.15 -29.44
CA ILE A 217 -16.69 2.53 -28.04
C ILE A 217 -15.85 1.66 -27.14
N THR A 218 -15.08 2.30 -26.28
CA THR A 218 -14.09 1.69 -25.40
C THR A 218 -14.51 1.88 -23.94
N VAL A 219 -14.27 0.86 -23.11
CA VAL A 219 -14.58 0.88 -21.67
C VAL A 219 -13.36 0.55 -20.81
N GLY A 220 -13.28 1.16 -19.63
CA GLY A 220 -12.21 0.90 -18.66
C GLY A 220 -10.81 1.20 -19.20
N TYR A 221 -9.89 0.25 -19.06
CA TYR A 221 -8.53 0.33 -19.62
C TYR A 221 -8.49 -0.21 -21.06
N GLY A 222 -9.09 0.53 -22.00
CA GLY A 222 -8.88 0.27 -23.43
C GLY A 222 -9.64 -0.93 -24.03
N TYR A 223 -10.70 -1.45 -23.39
CA TYR A 223 -11.49 -2.54 -23.98
C TYR A 223 -12.44 -2.01 -25.06
N ASP A 224 -12.00 -2.08 -26.33
CA ASP A 224 -12.74 -1.61 -27.51
C ASP A 224 -13.82 -2.61 -27.96
N LEU A 225 -15.09 -2.23 -27.77
CA LEU A 225 -16.28 -3.00 -28.15
C LEU A 225 -16.49 -3.06 -29.66
N GLY A 226 -15.98 -2.10 -30.42
CA GLY A 226 -16.06 -2.08 -31.89
C GLY A 226 -15.31 -3.25 -32.55
N GLN A 227 -14.43 -3.92 -31.81
CA GLN A 227 -13.61 -5.04 -32.30
C GLN A 227 -14.05 -6.40 -31.74
N GLN A 228 -15.08 -6.45 -30.89
CA GLN A 228 -15.53 -7.69 -30.24
C GLN A 228 -16.71 -8.33 -30.96
N THR A 229 -17.00 -9.57 -30.59
CA THR A 229 -18.29 -10.22 -30.92
C THR A 229 -19.27 -10.04 -29.78
N THR A 230 -20.57 -10.08 -30.06
CA THR A 230 -21.62 -9.98 -29.02
C THR A 230 -21.44 -11.02 -27.91
N SER A 231 -21.10 -12.26 -28.27
CA SER A 231 -20.91 -13.34 -27.30
C SER A 231 -19.72 -13.09 -26.38
N SER A 232 -18.56 -12.73 -26.94
CA SER A 232 -17.34 -12.46 -26.15
C SER A 232 -17.49 -11.22 -25.27
N ALA A 233 -18.09 -10.17 -25.81
CA ALA A 233 -18.38 -8.97 -25.02
C ALA A 233 -19.35 -9.25 -23.88
N ARG A 234 -20.42 -10.04 -24.11
CA ARG A 234 -21.38 -10.39 -23.06
C ARG A 234 -20.71 -11.17 -21.93
N GLU A 235 -19.88 -12.16 -22.25
CA GLU A 235 -19.15 -12.96 -21.25
C GLU A 235 -18.29 -12.10 -20.33
N VAL A 236 -17.60 -11.11 -20.88
CA VAL A 236 -16.75 -10.19 -20.12
C VAL A 236 -17.60 -9.18 -19.33
N LEU A 237 -18.52 -8.48 -20.01
CA LEU A 237 -19.24 -7.35 -19.43
C LEU A 237 -20.22 -7.77 -18.33
N SER A 238 -20.83 -8.96 -18.43
CA SER A 238 -21.77 -9.46 -17.41
C SER A 238 -21.15 -9.68 -16.02
N LYS A 239 -19.82 -9.69 -15.90
CA LYS A 239 -19.12 -9.75 -14.61
C LYS A 239 -19.07 -8.40 -13.90
N TYR A 240 -19.16 -7.29 -14.63
CA TYR A 240 -18.83 -5.95 -14.15
C TYR A 240 -19.98 -4.95 -14.24
N TYR A 241 -21.00 -5.27 -15.03
CA TYR A 241 -22.15 -4.40 -15.30
C TYR A 241 -23.46 -5.14 -15.07
N SER A 242 -24.51 -4.41 -14.71
CA SER A 242 -25.86 -4.97 -14.64
C SER A 242 -26.35 -5.43 -16.00
N ASN A 243 -27.30 -6.38 -16.04
CA ASN A 243 -27.87 -6.88 -17.31
C ASN A 243 -28.38 -5.75 -18.22
N ASN A 244 -29.03 -4.71 -17.67
CA ASN A 244 -29.49 -3.56 -18.46
C ASN A 244 -28.32 -2.80 -19.11
N GLN A 245 -27.26 -2.54 -18.35
CA GLN A 245 -26.05 -1.88 -18.87
C GLN A 245 -25.36 -2.74 -19.93
N VAL A 246 -25.27 -4.06 -19.72
CA VAL A 246 -24.70 -5.00 -20.70
C VAL A 246 -25.45 -4.93 -22.02
N GLU A 247 -26.79 -5.05 -22.02
CA GLU A 247 -27.57 -4.99 -23.26
C GLU A 247 -27.35 -3.66 -24.01
N ARG A 248 -27.25 -2.54 -23.28
CA ARG A 248 -26.94 -1.23 -23.87
C ARG A 248 -25.54 -1.17 -24.46
N LEU A 249 -24.53 -1.65 -23.74
CA LEU A 249 -23.15 -1.72 -24.24
C LEU A 249 -23.02 -2.63 -25.47
N LEU A 250 -23.78 -3.73 -25.53
CA LEU A 250 -23.77 -4.63 -26.69
C LEU A 250 -24.31 -3.96 -27.97
N THR A 251 -25.08 -2.88 -27.87
CA THR A 251 -25.48 -2.08 -29.05
C THR A 251 -24.31 -1.32 -29.70
N ALA A 252 -23.16 -1.25 -29.04
CA ALA A 252 -21.94 -0.63 -29.54
C ALA A 252 -21.07 -1.57 -30.37
N ILE A 253 -21.35 -2.88 -30.35
CA ILE A 253 -20.55 -3.89 -31.05
C ILE A 253 -20.51 -3.60 -32.55
N GLY A 254 -19.30 -3.61 -33.12
CA GLY A 254 -19.03 -3.34 -34.53
C GLY A 254 -19.14 -1.87 -34.96
N LYS A 255 -19.60 -0.96 -34.09
CA LYS A 255 -19.64 0.49 -34.39
C LYS A 255 -18.27 1.10 -34.18
N LYS A 256 -17.80 1.85 -35.18
CA LYS A 256 -16.48 2.49 -35.20
C LYS A 256 -16.59 3.95 -35.65
N GLY A 257 -15.61 4.77 -35.28
CA GLY A 257 -15.49 6.13 -35.79
C GLY A 257 -16.75 6.96 -35.54
N ASP A 258 -17.28 7.58 -36.59
CA ASP A 258 -18.45 8.46 -36.50
C ASP A 258 -19.72 7.73 -36.02
N GLN A 259 -19.87 6.45 -36.36
CA GLN A 259 -21.01 5.65 -35.86
C GLN A 259 -20.93 5.41 -34.35
N ALA A 260 -19.72 5.24 -33.81
CA ALA A 260 -19.50 5.10 -32.37
C ALA A 260 -19.73 6.44 -31.67
N ARG A 261 -19.20 7.55 -32.22
CA ARG A 261 -19.37 8.91 -31.69
C ARG A 261 -20.84 9.34 -31.63
N ALA A 262 -21.64 8.95 -32.61
CA ALA A 262 -23.06 9.28 -32.65
C ALA A 262 -23.86 8.73 -31.46
N ILE A 263 -23.43 7.62 -30.85
CA ILE A 263 -24.20 6.94 -29.80
C ILE A 263 -23.55 6.98 -28.42
N VAL A 264 -22.27 7.32 -28.30
CA VAL A 264 -21.50 7.22 -27.04
C VAL A 264 -22.11 8.07 -25.92
N HIS A 265 -22.67 9.24 -26.24
CA HIS A 265 -23.34 10.11 -25.27
C HIS A 265 -24.50 9.40 -24.55
N GLY A 266 -25.20 8.50 -25.24
CA GLY A 266 -26.30 7.70 -24.69
C GLY A 266 -25.85 6.57 -23.75
N LEU A 267 -24.54 6.41 -23.51
CA LEU A 267 -23.96 5.44 -22.59
C LEU A 267 -23.22 6.10 -21.41
N SER A 268 -23.30 7.43 -21.28
CA SER A 268 -22.51 8.22 -20.32
C SER A 268 -22.88 8.04 -18.85
N ASP A 269 -24.02 7.40 -18.57
CA ASP A 269 -24.49 6.98 -17.25
C ASP A 269 -23.97 5.60 -16.84
N ILE A 270 -23.39 4.83 -17.78
CA ILE A 270 -22.73 3.56 -17.48
C ILE A 270 -21.35 3.87 -16.91
N ILE A 271 -21.13 3.51 -15.64
CA ILE A 271 -19.90 3.80 -14.91
C ILE A 271 -19.29 2.48 -14.44
N ILE A 272 -17.98 2.34 -14.60
CA ILE A 272 -17.18 1.25 -14.02
C ILE A 272 -16.19 1.84 -13.02
N SER A 273 -16.11 1.28 -11.81
CA SER A 273 -15.09 1.68 -10.83
C SER A 273 -13.68 1.34 -11.34
N LYS A 274 -12.66 2.05 -10.84
CA LYS A 274 -11.26 1.76 -11.19
C LYS A 274 -10.87 0.32 -10.87
N ASP A 275 -11.32 -0.21 -9.73
CA ASP A 275 -11.07 -1.60 -9.31
C ASP A 275 -11.71 -2.61 -10.26
N ASN A 276 -12.98 -2.43 -10.63
CA ASN A 276 -13.65 -3.32 -11.59
C ASN A 276 -13.02 -3.21 -12.98
N ALA A 277 -12.59 -2.02 -13.39
CA ALA A 277 -11.89 -1.83 -14.66
C ALA A 277 -10.52 -2.50 -14.65
N LEU A 278 -9.80 -2.46 -13.53
CA LEU A 278 -8.53 -3.14 -13.33
C LEU A 278 -8.72 -4.65 -13.41
N ASP A 279 -9.69 -5.20 -12.68
CA ASP A 279 -9.99 -6.64 -12.71
C ASP A 279 -10.39 -7.10 -14.11
N MET A 280 -11.28 -6.35 -14.80
CA MET A 280 -11.64 -6.62 -16.19
C MET A 280 -10.43 -6.61 -17.12
N ALA A 281 -9.55 -5.61 -16.99
CA ALA A 281 -8.36 -5.49 -17.81
C ALA A 281 -7.37 -6.64 -17.57
N MET A 282 -7.24 -7.08 -16.31
CA MET A 282 -6.40 -8.22 -15.94
C MET A 282 -6.98 -9.55 -16.43
N PHE A 283 -8.30 -9.75 -16.31
CA PHE A 283 -8.99 -10.89 -16.89
C PHE A 283 -8.73 -11.00 -18.40
N LEU A 284 -8.85 -9.90 -19.15
CA LEU A 284 -8.55 -9.86 -20.59
C LEU A 284 -7.08 -10.13 -20.90
N LYS A 285 -6.18 -9.78 -19.98
CA LYS A 285 -4.72 -9.97 -20.09
C LYS A 285 -4.24 -11.34 -19.56
N GLN A 286 -5.11 -12.16 -18.96
CA GLN A 286 -4.78 -13.49 -18.42
C GLN A 286 -4.05 -14.40 -19.42
N ARG A 287 -4.41 -14.34 -20.71
CA ARG A 287 -3.74 -15.12 -21.78
C ARG A 287 -2.24 -14.85 -21.91
N TYR A 288 -1.77 -13.68 -21.46
CA TYR A 288 -0.34 -13.36 -21.48
C TYR A 288 0.41 -14.05 -20.34
N CYS A 289 -0.25 -14.38 -19.22
CA CYS A 289 0.36 -15.18 -18.15
C CYS A 289 0.76 -16.56 -18.66
N GLN A 290 -0.09 -17.19 -19.49
CA GLN A 290 0.28 -18.44 -20.17
C GLN A 290 1.53 -18.27 -21.03
N LYS A 291 1.60 -17.19 -21.83
CA LYS A 291 2.79 -16.88 -22.65
C LYS A 291 4.05 -16.62 -21.82
N VAL A 292 3.90 -16.10 -20.59
CA VAL A 292 5.04 -15.94 -19.68
C VAL A 292 5.58 -17.30 -19.29
N VAL A 293 4.74 -18.21 -18.78
CA VAL A 293 5.20 -19.52 -18.31
C VAL A 293 5.66 -20.43 -19.46
N ASP A 294 5.14 -20.23 -20.67
CA ASP A 294 5.64 -20.94 -21.86
C ASP A 294 7.07 -20.50 -22.23
N ALA A 295 7.38 -19.21 -22.09
CA ALA A 295 8.70 -18.66 -22.40
C ALA A 295 9.71 -18.84 -21.26
N TYR A 296 9.23 -18.73 -20.02
CA TYR A 296 9.99 -18.73 -18.78
C TYR A 296 9.28 -19.58 -17.72
N PRO A 297 9.35 -20.92 -17.78
CA PRO A 297 8.62 -21.80 -16.85
C PRO A 297 8.88 -21.50 -15.38
N GLN A 298 10.10 -21.10 -15.03
CA GLN A 298 10.53 -20.75 -13.67
C GLN A 298 9.84 -19.49 -13.12
N ALA A 299 9.25 -18.65 -13.98
CA ALA A 299 8.55 -17.45 -13.57
C ALA A 299 7.31 -17.74 -12.69
N ILE A 300 6.77 -18.97 -12.71
CA ILE A 300 5.68 -19.41 -11.84
C ILE A 300 6.06 -19.33 -10.34
N ASN A 301 7.35 -19.40 -10.02
CA ASN A 301 7.86 -19.37 -8.65
C ASN A 301 8.33 -17.97 -8.22
N LEU A 302 8.14 -16.95 -9.06
CA LEU A 302 8.51 -15.60 -8.69
C LEU A 302 7.54 -15.04 -7.64
N PRO A 303 8.02 -14.18 -6.73
CA PRO A 303 7.13 -13.41 -5.91
C PRO A 303 6.31 -12.40 -6.75
N PRO A 304 5.15 -11.93 -6.24
CA PRO A 304 4.10 -11.34 -7.08
C PRO A 304 4.46 -10.06 -7.85
N ASP A 305 5.28 -9.14 -7.31
CA ASP A 305 5.74 -7.95 -8.04
C ASP A 305 6.64 -8.35 -9.22
N SER A 306 7.54 -9.30 -8.98
CA SER A 306 8.48 -9.84 -9.97
C SER A 306 7.76 -10.59 -11.08
N ALA A 307 6.76 -11.39 -10.72
CA ALA A 307 5.88 -12.05 -11.68
C ALA A 307 5.11 -11.00 -12.52
N GLY A 308 4.63 -9.92 -11.91
CA GLY A 308 4.01 -8.81 -12.63
C GLY A 308 4.96 -8.09 -13.60
N ALA A 309 6.23 -7.91 -13.23
CA ALA A 309 7.25 -7.35 -14.12
C ALA A 309 7.46 -8.22 -15.37
N MET A 310 7.51 -9.55 -15.20
CA MET A 310 7.62 -10.50 -16.31
C MET A 310 6.37 -10.50 -17.21
N LEU A 311 5.17 -10.39 -16.61
CA LEU A 311 3.93 -10.23 -17.36
C LEU A 311 3.94 -8.93 -18.17
N SER A 312 4.37 -7.81 -17.58
CA SER A 312 4.51 -6.53 -18.29
C SER A 312 5.44 -6.63 -19.49
N LEU A 313 6.59 -7.31 -19.33
CA LEU A 313 7.55 -7.51 -20.40
C LEU A 313 6.92 -8.32 -21.54
N ILE A 314 6.30 -9.46 -21.25
CA ILE A 314 5.70 -10.34 -22.26
C ILE A 314 4.49 -9.67 -22.93
N TYR A 315 3.69 -8.92 -22.18
CA TYR A 315 2.59 -8.15 -22.75
C TYR A 315 3.11 -7.13 -23.78
N ASN A 316 4.18 -6.40 -23.45
CA ASN A 316 4.73 -5.36 -24.32
C ASN A 316 5.57 -5.90 -25.49
N ARG A 317 6.39 -6.92 -25.28
CA ARG A 317 7.36 -7.42 -26.27
C ARG A 317 6.93 -8.72 -26.94
N GLY A 318 6.01 -9.47 -26.37
CA GLY A 318 5.70 -10.85 -26.75
C GLY A 318 6.79 -11.86 -26.34
N PRO A 319 6.46 -13.16 -26.33
CA PRO A 319 7.28 -14.24 -25.77
C PRO A 319 8.39 -14.76 -26.69
N SER A 320 8.60 -14.15 -27.86
CA SER A 320 9.55 -14.68 -28.85
C SER A 320 10.98 -14.68 -28.33
N LEU A 321 11.62 -15.85 -28.44
CA LEU A 321 13.04 -16.10 -28.17
C LEU A 321 13.82 -16.41 -29.45
N ALA A 322 13.33 -15.94 -30.61
CA ALA A 322 13.96 -16.22 -31.89
C ALA A 322 15.42 -15.73 -31.93
N LEU A 323 16.26 -16.47 -32.65
CA LEU A 323 17.62 -16.05 -32.98
C LEU A 323 17.61 -14.84 -33.93
N PRO A 324 18.63 -13.97 -33.88
CA PRO A 324 18.74 -12.88 -34.83
C PRO A 324 18.83 -13.42 -36.26
N LYS A 325 18.31 -12.65 -37.23
CA LYS A 325 18.55 -12.94 -38.64
C LYS A 325 20.05 -12.83 -38.93
N PRO A 326 20.58 -13.54 -39.94
CA PRO A 326 21.96 -13.32 -40.38
C PRO A 326 22.22 -11.83 -40.59
N ASN A 327 23.30 -11.32 -39.99
CA ASN A 327 23.71 -9.91 -40.04
C ASN A 327 22.72 -8.89 -39.43
N ASP A 328 21.86 -9.27 -38.47
CA ASP A 328 21.11 -8.30 -37.65
C ASP A 328 21.96 -7.85 -36.46
N PRO A 329 22.60 -6.65 -36.50
CA PRO A 329 23.46 -6.18 -35.43
C PRO A 329 22.68 -5.74 -34.19
N ILE A 330 21.35 -5.54 -34.31
CA ILE A 330 20.51 -5.08 -33.22
C ILE A 330 20.13 -6.26 -32.33
N ASP A 331 19.85 -7.44 -32.90
CA ASP A 331 19.42 -8.64 -32.16
C ASP A 331 18.39 -8.29 -31.06
N SER A 332 17.20 -7.90 -31.51
CA SER A 332 16.15 -7.35 -30.62
C SER A 332 15.62 -8.32 -29.56
N ARG A 333 16.00 -9.60 -29.63
CA ARG A 333 15.59 -10.66 -28.69
C ARG A 333 16.72 -11.14 -27.78
N ARG A 334 17.91 -10.54 -27.86
CA ARG A 334 19.07 -10.91 -27.03
C ARG A 334 18.74 -11.00 -25.55
N GLU A 335 18.27 -9.90 -24.96
CA GLU A 335 18.02 -9.84 -23.52
C GLU A 335 16.85 -10.75 -23.11
N MET A 336 15.89 -11.04 -24.01
CA MET A 336 14.82 -12.01 -23.74
C MET A 336 15.40 -13.43 -23.57
N ARG A 337 16.40 -13.80 -24.38
CA ARG A 337 17.10 -15.09 -24.28
C ARG A 337 18.04 -15.12 -23.07
N GLU A 338 18.74 -14.02 -22.79
CA GLU A 338 19.57 -13.91 -21.58
C GLU A 338 18.73 -14.07 -20.30
N ILE A 339 17.50 -13.51 -20.26
CA ILE A 339 16.58 -13.74 -19.14
C ILE A 339 16.20 -15.22 -19.01
N ARG A 340 15.94 -15.94 -20.13
CA ARG A 340 15.69 -17.39 -20.09
C ARG A 340 16.87 -18.13 -19.48
N ASP A 341 18.08 -17.77 -19.91
CA ASP A 341 19.31 -18.42 -19.46
C ASP A 341 19.57 -18.10 -17.97
N ASP A 342 19.32 -16.86 -17.54
CA ASP A 342 19.39 -16.45 -16.14
C ASP A 342 18.35 -17.19 -15.27
N PHE A 343 17.12 -17.39 -15.74
CA PHE A 343 16.13 -18.23 -15.05
C PHE A 343 16.59 -19.69 -14.94
N SER A 344 17.12 -20.25 -16.03
CA SER A 344 17.58 -21.64 -16.08
C SER A 344 18.76 -21.90 -15.14
N ALA A 345 19.57 -20.87 -14.91
CA ALA A 345 20.69 -20.88 -13.98
C ALA A 345 20.34 -20.42 -12.55
N GLY A 346 19.07 -20.11 -12.25
CA GLY A 346 18.64 -19.58 -10.93
C GLY A 346 19.15 -18.16 -10.62
N ASN A 347 19.64 -17.44 -11.61
CA ASN A 347 20.24 -16.11 -11.48
C ASN A 347 19.20 -14.98 -11.59
N ILE A 348 18.11 -15.08 -10.84
CA ILE A 348 16.98 -14.11 -10.91
C ILE A 348 17.47 -12.67 -10.66
N ARG A 349 18.47 -12.49 -9.79
CA ARG A 349 19.10 -11.19 -9.49
C ARG A 349 19.76 -10.50 -10.69
N LYS A 350 19.99 -11.19 -11.81
CA LYS A 350 20.53 -10.59 -13.05
C LYS A 350 19.44 -10.01 -13.95
N ILE A 351 18.19 -10.45 -13.81
CA ILE A 351 17.07 -10.04 -14.67
C ILE A 351 16.86 -8.51 -14.71
N PRO A 352 16.95 -7.76 -13.60
CA PRO A 352 16.85 -6.29 -13.64
C PRO A 352 17.89 -5.65 -14.57
N GLY A 353 19.13 -6.16 -14.55
CA GLY A 353 20.19 -5.72 -15.46
C GLY A 353 19.85 -6.00 -16.93
N ARG A 354 19.22 -7.14 -17.22
CA ARG A 354 18.74 -7.49 -18.58
C ARG A 354 17.63 -6.55 -19.05
N LEU A 355 16.64 -6.28 -18.19
CA LEU A 355 15.55 -5.35 -18.46
C LEU A 355 16.07 -3.95 -18.79
N ARG A 356 17.02 -3.43 -18.00
CA ARG A 356 17.65 -2.13 -18.27
C ARG A 356 18.46 -2.13 -19.56
N SER A 357 19.17 -3.21 -19.85
CA SER A 357 19.97 -3.33 -21.09
C SER A 357 19.09 -3.28 -22.35
N MET A 358 17.83 -3.74 -22.28
CA MET A 358 16.88 -3.65 -23.40
C MET A 358 16.58 -2.20 -23.84
N LYS A 359 16.83 -1.19 -23.00
CA LYS A 359 16.57 0.22 -23.34
C LYS A 359 17.30 0.67 -24.61
N ARG A 360 18.43 0.04 -24.94
CA ARG A 360 19.16 0.26 -26.20
C ARG A 360 18.30 0.14 -27.46
N LEU A 361 17.22 -0.65 -27.41
CA LEU A 361 16.33 -0.88 -28.54
C LEU A 361 15.44 0.33 -28.84
N TRP A 362 15.35 1.28 -27.90
CA TRP A 362 14.43 2.41 -27.96
C TRP A 362 15.00 3.68 -27.36
N ALA A 363 16.26 4.02 -27.70
CA ALA A 363 16.96 5.18 -27.17
C ALA A 363 16.13 6.49 -27.21
N ASN A 364 15.23 6.63 -28.19
CA ASN A 364 14.39 7.81 -28.39
C ASN A 364 12.95 7.66 -27.89
N GLN A 365 12.55 6.51 -27.31
CA GLN A 365 11.19 6.31 -26.81
C GLN A 365 11.16 6.31 -25.28
N ARG A 366 11.01 7.52 -24.71
CA ARG A 366 11.03 7.76 -23.26
C ARG A 366 10.04 6.86 -22.49
N GLY A 367 8.86 6.59 -23.05
CA GLY A 367 7.86 5.71 -22.42
C GLY A 367 8.38 4.28 -22.22
N LEU A 368 8.98 3.68 -23.24
CA LEU A 368 9.53 2.31 -23.13
C LEU A 368 10.76 2.26 -22.22
N ILE A 369 11.59 3.31 -22.21
CA ILE A 369 12.72 3.41 -21.29
C ILE A 369 12.24 3.41 -19.84
N LYS A 370 11.24 4.24 -19.52
CA LYS A 370 10.64 4.28 -18.17
C LYS A 370 9.98 2.96 -17.80
N ARG A 371 9.30 2.31 -18.76
CA ARG A 371 8.68 0.99 -18.54
C ARG A 371 9.70 -0.09 -18.18
N ARG A 372 10.80 -0.19 -18.93
CA ARG A 372 11.88 -1.15 -18.62
C ARG A 372 12.53 -0.88 -17.26
N GLU A 373 12.64 0.40 -16.85
CA GLU A 373 13.14 0.74 -15.52
C GLU A 373 12.19 0.30 -14.41
N GLY A 374 10.89 0.62 -14.54
CA GLY A 374 9.90 0.23 -13.54
C GLY A 374 9.78 -1.29 -13.38
N GLU A 375 9.88 -2.05 -14.47
CA GLU A 375 9.92 -3.52 -14.41
C GLU A 375 11.16 -4.04 -13.65
N ALA A 376 12.33 -3.42 -13.85
CA ALA A 376 13.53 -3.75 -13.09
C ALA A 376 13.36 -3.45 -11.60
N GLN A 377 12.79 -2.28 -11.28
CA GLN A 377 12.55 -1.86 -9.90
C GLN A 377 11.55 -2.74 -9.17
N LEU A 378 10.48 -3.23 -9.83
CA LEU A 378 9.55 -4.19 -9.25
C LEU A 378 10.27 -5.45 -8.75
N ILE A 379 11.18 -5.99 -9.56
CA ILE A 379 11.97 -7.17 -9.18
C ILE A 379 12.97 -6.85 -8.06
N GLU A 380 13.69 -5.73 -8.16
CA GLU A 380 14.70 -5.36 -7.16
C GLU A 380 14.11 -5.05 -5.79
N ASN A 381 12.96 -4.38 -5.74
CA ASN A 381 12.31 -4.06 -4.48
C ASN A 381 11.79 -5.31 -3.75
N GLU A 382 11.50 -6.39 -4.48
CA GLU A 382 10.95 -7.63 -3.91
C GLU A 382 12.02 -8.70 -3.63
N ILE A 383 13.14 -8.69 -4.38
CA ILE A 383 14.24 -9.68 -4.23
C ILE A 383 15.47 -9.08 -3.54
N GLY A 384 15.53 -7.75 -3.42
CA GLY A 384 16.61 -6.97 -2.81
C GLY A 384 16.47 -6.75 -1.30
N SER A 385 15.41 -7.28 -0.68
CA SER A 385 15.24 -7.37 0.78
C SER A 385 15.85 -8.65 1.34
#